data_AF-A0A7C7PJS0-F1
#
_entry.id   AF-A0A7C7PJS0-F1
#
_cell.length_a   1.000
_cell.length_b   1.000
_cell.length_c   1.000
_cell.angle_alpha   90.00
_cell.angle_beta   90.00
_cell.angle_gamma   90.00
#
_symmetry.space_group_name_H-M   'P 1'
#
loop_
_entity.id
_entity.type
_entity.pdbx_description
1 polymer ?
#
loop_
_entity_poly.entity_id
_entity_poly.type
_entity_poly.pdbx_seq_one_letter_code
_entity_poly.pdbx_strand_id
1 'polypeptide(L)'
;LYMVDSDKGITNLHRPNDVIIDASVPAVIKNGLKGWGPSGEVEDTVITIPDRTYATMYKEIVEDIKVRGQFDPTKVGTVQNIGLMAMKAEEYGSHDKTFFPEEDGVIKVVDDQGKVLMEHKVNKGDIYRSCITKDIAIKDWIKLAVRRAKETGYPIVFWLDRSRPHDKNLIKIVKEELKKMEEAGELEGVEYYIMPPQDAMKFTLKRFREGKNTIAVTGNVLRDYLTDLFPIIEVGTSARCLSIVPLIAGGGLYETGAGGSAPRHVQQFVKEGHLRWDSLGEFLAFVESLKQVYKQTGNKRAKILADTLSDAVRDYLNNDKTPKRKVGQLDTRG
;
A
#
# COMPACT_ATOMS: atom_id res chain seq x y z
N LEU A 1 -17.53 -21.23 2.44
CA LEU A 1 -16.96 -20.41 1.34
C LEU A 1 -17.23 -18.96 1.67
N TYR A 2 -16.29 -18.07 1.35
CA TYR A 2 -16.50 -16.64 1.51
C TYR A 2 -17.46 -16.15 0.43
N MET A 3 -18.47 -15.36 0.81
CA MET A 3 -19.49 -14.85 -0.11
C MET A 3 -19.18 -13.41 -0.52
N VAL A 4 -19.26 -13.16 -1.82
CA VAL A 4 -19.20 -11.81 -2.42
C VAL A 4 -20.57 -11.16 -2.38
N ASP A 5 -21.62 -11.95 -2.61
CA ASP A 5 -23.03 -11.59 -2.56
C ASP A 5 -23.84 -12.85 -2.17
N SER A 6 -24.21 -12.98 -0.90
CA SER A 6 -24.95 -14.15 -0.37
C SER A 6 -26.35 -14.27 -0.97
N ASP A 7 -27.04 -13.14 -1.17
CA ASP A 7 -28.41 -13.10 -1.71
C ASP A 7 -28.47 -13.63 -3.15
N LYS A 8 -27.37 -13.48 -3.90
CA LYS A 8 -27.23 -14.00 -5.27
C LYS A 8 -26.41 -15.29 -5.36
N GLY A 9 -25.97 -15.85 -4.23
CA GLY A 9 -25.14 -17.05 -4.20
C GLY A 9 -23.74 -16.88 -4.82
N ILE A 10 -23.23 -15.65 -4.94
CA ILE A 10 -21.90 -15.39 -5.54
C ILE A 10 -20.82 -15.62 -4.48
N THR A 11 -19.97 -16.63 -4.71
CA THR A 11 -18.83 -17.01 -3.84
C THR A 11 -17.53 -16.38 -4.31
N ASN A 12 -16.50 -16.42 -3.46
CA ASN A 12 -15.12 -16.01 -3.77
C ASN A 12 -14.45 -16.77 -4.93
N LEU A 13 -15.05 -17.86 -5.41
CA LEU A 13 -14.52 -18.67 -6.51
C LEU A 13 -15.27 -18.45 -7.83
N HIS A 14 -16.29 -17.59 -7.86
CA HIS A 14 -17.06 -17.34 -9.08
C HIS A 14 -16.27 -16.54 -10.12
N ARG A 15 -15.50 -15.53 -9.68
CA ARG A 15 -14.68 -14.71 -10.58
C ARG A 15 -13.35 -14.38 -9.91
N PRO A 16 -12.23 -14.43 -10.65
CA PRO A 16 -10.89 -14.23 -10.09
C PRO A 16 -10.64 -12.81 -9.57
N ASN A 17 -11.43 -11.83 -10.02
CA ASN A 17 -11.29 -10.42 -9.66
C ASN A 17 -12.32 -9.93 -8.64
N ASP A 18 -13.20 -10.80 -8.11
CA ASP A 18 -14.19 -10.41 -7.11
C ASP A 18 -13.57 -10.23 -5.71
N VAL A 19 -12.48 -10.96 -5.40
CA VAL A 19 -11.77 -10.92 -4.11
C VAL A 19 -10.31 -10.59 -4.35
N ILE A 20 -9.95 -9.33 -4.13
CA ILE A 20 -8.59 -8.80 -4.34
C ILE A 20 -7.92 -8.64 -2.98
N ILE A 21 -6.73 -9.20 -2.81
CA ILE A 21 -6.06 -9.42 -1.51
C ILE A 21 -5.85 -8.14 -0.69
N ASP A 22 -5.41 -7.07 -1.34
CA ASP A 22 -5.13 -5.75 -0.78
C ASP A 22 -6.35 -5.11 -0.13
N ALA A 23 -7.56 -5.27 -0.70
CA ALA A 23 -8.80 -4.73 -0.15
C ALA A 23 -9.55 -5.74 0.74
N SER A 24 -9.59 -7.01 0.33
CA SER A 24 -10.40 -8.05 0.99
C SER A 24 -9.83 -8.47 2.34
N VAL A 25 -8.50 -8.62 2.46
CA VAL A 25 -7.88 -9.04 3.72
C VAL A 25 -8.03 -7.95 4.80
N PRO A 26 -7.76 -6.66 4.53
CA PRO A 26 -8.08 -5.59 5.48
C PRO A 26 -9.56 -5.50 5.84
N ALA A 27 -10.48 -5.77 4.90
CA ALA A 27 -11.91 -5.81 5.20
C ALA A 27 -12.27 -6.90 6.22
N VAL A 28 -11.70 -8.10 6.06
CA VAL A 28 -11.85 -9.20 7.04
C VAL A 28 -11.21 -8.83 8.38
N ILE A 29 -10.01 -8.23 8.37
CA ILE A 29 -9.32 -7.76 9.58
C ILE A 29 -10.18 -6.74 10.33
N LYS A 30 -10.69 -5.72 9.63
CA LYS A 30 -11.58 -4.68 10.18
C LYS A 30 -12.85 -5.28 10.78
N ASN A 31 -13.39 -6.32 10.16
CA ASN A 31 -14.59 -7.03 10.62
C ASN A 31 -14.29 -8.07 11.72
N GLY A 32 -13.19 -7.92 12.46
CA GLY A 32 -12.85 -8.79 13.57
C GLY A 32 -12.47 -10.21 13.14
N LEU A 33 -11.76 -10.33 12.01
CA LEU A 33 -11.33 -11.61 11.42
C LEU A 33 -12.48 -12.48 10.88
N LYS A 34 -13.63 -11.84 10.59
CA LYS A 34 -14.83 -12.51 10.07
C LYS A 34 -15.17 -12.09 8.64
N GLY A 35 -15.75 -13.02 7.91
CA GLY A 35 -16.21 -12.86 6.53
C GLY A 35 -17.63 -13.36 6.35
N TRP A 36 -18.28 -12.98 5.25
CA TRP A 36 -19.67 -13.34 4.99
C TRP A 36 -19.79 -14.79 4.52
N GLY A 37 -20.63 -15.57 5.20
CA GLY A 37 -20.94 -16.97 4.89
C GLY A 37 -22.18 -17.13 4.00
N PRO A 38 -22.46 -18.36 3.53
CA PRO A 38 -23.64 -18.65 2.69
C PRO A 38 -24.98 -18.36 3.37
N SER A 39 -25.01 -18.33 4.70
CA SER A 39 -26.16 -17.96 5.53
C SER A 39 -26.51 -16.47 5.46
N GLY A 40 -25.65 -15.63 4.88
CA GLY A 40 -25.75 -14.18 4.97
C GLY A 40 -25.27 -13.62 6.31
N GLU A 41 -24.70 -14.45 7.19
CA GLU A 41 -24.12 -14.04 8.47
C GLU A 41 -22.59 -14.02 8.41
N VAL A 42 -21.97 -13.33 9.38
CA VAL A 42 -20.50 -13.26 9.49
C VAL A 42 -19.94 -14.40 10.34
N GLU A 43 -18.93 -15.09 9.80
CA GLU A 43 -18.28 -16.25 10.42
C GLU A 43 -16.75 -16.11 10.37
N ASP A 44 -16.06 -16.83 11.24
CA ASP A 44 -14.60 -16.87 11.24
C ASP A 44 -14.08 -17.32 9.87
N THR A 45 -13.08 -16.59 9.35
CA THR A 45 -12.60 -16.80 7.98
C THR A 45 -11.16 -17.29 7.98
N VAL A 46 -10.92 -18.39 7.26
CA VAL A 46 -9.57 -18.82 6.90
C VAL A 46 -9.09 -18.01 5.70
N ILE A 47 -8.07 -17.18 5.89
CA ILE A 47 -7.46 -16.37 4.85
C ILE A 47 -6.35 -17.19 4.19
N THR A 48 -6.59 -17.69 2.98
CA THR A 48 -5.63 -18.49 2.22
C THR A 48 -4.84 -17.61 1.25
N ILE A 49 -3.54 -17.45 1.51
CA ILE A 49 -2.60 -16.77 0.62
C ILE A 49 -1.53 -17.80 0.25
N PRO A 50 -1.50 -18.33 -1.00
CA PRO A 50 -0.63 -19.45 -1.34
C PRO A 50 0.86 -19.15 -1.21
N ASP A 51 1.29 -17.97 -1.65
CA ASP A 51 2.71 -17.61 -1.66
C ASP A 51 3.15 -17.02 -0.31
N ARG A 52 4.26 -17.55 0.22
CA ARG A 52 4.78 -17.18 1.54
C ARG A 52 5.38 -15.78 1.62
N THR A 53 5.68 -15.14 0.50
CA THR A 53 6.45 -13.88 0.47
C THR A 53 5.81 -12.79 1.31
N TYR A 54 4.49 -12.64 1.20
CA TYR A 54 3.75 -11.57 1.88
C TYR A 54 2.70 -12.11 2.86
N ALA A 55 2.35 -13.40 2.78
CA ALA A 55 1.39 -14.02 3.70
C ALA A 55 1.81 -13.91 5.17
N THR A 56 3.12 -13.91 5.44
CA THR A 56 3.69 -13.87 6.80
C THR A 56 3.39 -12.58 7.55
N MET A 57 3.31 -11.43 6.87
CA MET A 57 2.93 -10.17 7.53
C MET A 57 1.44 -10.13 7.89
N TYR A 58 0.56 -10.70 7.06
CA TYR A 58 -0.85 -10.82 7.38
C TYR A 58 -1.07 -11.81 8.53
N LYS A 59 -0.31 -12.90 8.56
CA LYS A 59 -0.31 -13.82 9.71
C LYS A 59 0.02 -13.09 11.00
N GLU A 60 1.05 -12.24 11.02
CA GLU A 60 1.45 -11.52 12.23
C GLU A 60 0.35 -10.60 12.77
N ILE A 61 -0.31 -9.81 11.91
CA ILE A 61 -1.41 -8.94 12.36
C ILE A 61 -2.64 -9.73 12.81
N VAL A 62 -2.94 -10.86 12.17
CA VAL A 62 -4.02 -11.77 12.60
C VAL A 62 -3.74 -12.32 13.99
N GLU A 63 -2.52 -12.79 14.25
CA GLU A 63 -2.12 -13.30 15.57
C GLU A 63 -2.10 -12.20 16.64
N ASP A 64 -1.63 -11.00 16.29
CA ASP A 64 -1.66 -9.84 17.19
C ASP A 64 -3.10 -9.46 17.59
N ILE A 65 -4.05 -9.47 16.65
CA ILE A 65 -5.47 -9.21 16.94
C ILE A 65 -6.07 -10.32 17.82
N LYS A 66 -5.77 -11.60 17.56
CA LYS A 66 -6.25 -12.70 18.40
C LYS A 66 -5.80 -12.56 19.85
N VAL A 67 -4.56 -12.12 20.08
CA VAL A 67 -3.97 -12.01 21.42
C VAL A 67 -4.36 -10.71 22.12
N ARG A 68 -4.39 -9.58 21.39
CA ARG A 68 -4.54 -8.23 21.98
C ARG A 68 -5.88 -7.57 21.71
N GLY A 69 -6.75 -8.22 20.96
CA GLY A 69 -8.01 -7.67 20.49
C GLY A 69 -7.84 -6.69 19.32
N GLN A 70 -8.98 -6.22 18.84
CA GLN A 70 -9.07 -5.29 17.72
C GLN A 70 -8.38 -3.95 18.04
N PHE A 71 -7.94 -3.24 17.01
CA PHE A 71 -7.41 -1.87 17.15
C PHE A 71 -8.51 -0.89 17.56
N ASP A 72 -8.15 0.09 18.39
CA ASP A 72 -8.96 1.25 18.72
C ASP A 72 -8.49 2.44 17.86
N PRO A 73 -9.23 2.84 16.81
CA PRO A 73 -8.81 3.90 15.90
C PRO A 73 -8.53 5.25 16.59
N THR A 74 -9.04 5.46 17.81
CA THR A 74 -8.83 6.70 18.57
C THR A 74 -7.50 6.74 19.31
N LYS A 75 -6.79 5.60 19.41
CA LYS A 75 -5.56 5.44 20.21
C LYS A 75 -4.35 5.00 19.40
N VAL A 76 -4.55 4.46 18.21
CA VAL A 76 -3.45 4.00 17.37
C VAL A 76 -2.62 5.16 16.84
N GLY A 77 -1.36 4.88 16.54
CA GLY A 77 -0.51 5.79 15.77
C GLY A 77 -0.89 5.78 14.29
N THR A 78 0.04 6.18 13.43
CA THR A 78 -0.08 6.06 11.98
C THR A 78 1.09 5.28 11.36
N VAL A 79 0.80 4.53 10.31
CA VAL A 79 1.82 3.86 9.51
C VAL A 79 1.82 4.43 8.09
N GLN A 80 2.85 5.22 7.79
CA GLN A 80 3.08 5.72 6.43
C GLN A 80 3.83 4.68 5.60
N ASN A 81 3.71 4.74 4.28
CA ASN A 81 4.46 3.88 3.37
C ASN A 81 5.32 4.70 2.40
N ILE A 82 6.56 4.25 2.17
CA ILE A 82 7.43 4.69 1.08
C ILE A 82 7.72 3.47 0.19
N GLY A 83 7.09 3.43 -0.98
CA GLY A 83 7.08 2.27 -1.87
C GLY A 83 8.02 2.37 -3.06
N LEU A 84 8.77 1.30 -3.33
CA LEU A 84 9.58 1.16 -4.54
C LEU A 84 8.70 0.74 -5.72
N MET A 85 8.29 1.70 -6.56
CA MET A 85 7.39 1.44 -7.69
C MET A 85 7.87 1.93 -9.06
N ALA A 86 8.87 2.83 -9.08
CA ALA A 86 9.30 3.48 -10.32
C ALA A 86 9.80 2.48 -11.36
N MET A 87 9.49 2.75 -12.64
CA MET A 87 9.89 1.93 -13.78
C MET A 87 9.38 0.47 -13.72
N LYS A 88 8.16 0.27 -13.21
CA LYS A 88 7.52 -1.05 -13.04
C LYS A 88 8.41 -2.00 -12.23
N ALA A 89 8.88 -1.52 -11.07
CA ALA A 89 9.75 -2.27 -10.20
C ALA A 89 9.12 -3.61 -9.78
N GLU A 90 9.96 -4.63 -9.65
CA GLU A 90 9.63 -5.93 -9.07
C GLU A 90 8.49 -6.67 -9.82
N GLU A 91 7.47 -7.17 -9.11
CA GLU A 91 6.40 -7.99 -9.68
C GLU A 91 5.54 -7.24 -10.71
N TYR A 92 5.40 -5.91 -10.60
CA TYR A 92 4.53 -5.11 -11.51
C TYR A 92 5.13 -4.98 -12.92
N GLY A 93 6.40 -5.35 -13.08
CA GLY A 93 7.08 -5.43 -14.37
C GLY A 93 7.20 -6.85 -14.90
N SER A 94 6.60 -7.86 -14.27
CA SER A 94 6.89 -9.28 -14.54
C SER A 94 5.96 -9.96 -15.55
N HIS A 95 4.90 -9.29 -15.99
CA HIS A 95 3.82 -9.91 -16.78
C HIS A 95 4.33 -10.53 -18.10
N ASP A 96 5.16 -9.81 -18.84
CA ASP A 96 5.81 -10.25 -20.09
C ASP A 96 6.95 -11.26 -19.86
N LYS A 97 7.25 -11.58 -18.60
CA LYS A 97 8.30 -12.51 -18.16
C LYS A 97 7.73 -13.61 -17.25
N THR A 98 6.44 -13.91 -17.40
CA THR A 98 5.74 -14.98 -16.68
C THR A 98 5.29 -16.03 -17.69
N PHE A 99 5.67 -17.28 -17.45
CA PHE A 99 5.44 -18.38 -18.39
C PHE A 99 4.99 -19.64 -17.65
N PHE A 100 4.21 -20.47 -18.34
CA PHE A 100 3.83 -21.81 -17.90
C PHE A 100 4.66 -22.80 -18.71
N PRO A 101 5.64 -23.51 -18.10
CA PRO A 101 6.45 -24.48 -18.81
C PRO A 101 5.56 -25.57 -19.44
N GLU A 102 5.76 -25.83 -20.73
CA GLU A 102 4.96 -26.79 -21.49
C GLU A 102 5.33 -28.25 -21.18
N GLU A 103 6.56 -28.47 -20.71
CA GLU A 103 7.15 -29.76 -20.34
C GLU A 103 8.14 -29.61 -19.16
N ASP A 104 8.56 -30.75 -18.60
CA ASP A 104 9.59 -30.81 -17.57
C ASP A 104 10.96 -30.45 -18.15
N GLY A 105 11.74 -29.65 -17.43
CA GLY A 105 13.03 -29.22 -17.93
C GLY A 105 13.70 -28.16 -17.06
N VAL A 106 14.37 -27.22 -17.73
CA VAL A 106 15.18 -26.19 -17.10
C VAL A 106 14.98 -24.85 -17.81
N ILE A 107 14.65 -23.81 -17.05
CA ILE A 107 14.67 -22.42 -17.54
C ILE A 107 15.98 -21.75 -17.11
N LYS A 108 16.67 -21.15 -18.09
CA LYS A 108 17.93 -20.42 -17.89
C LYS A 108 17.76 -18.96 -18.27
N VAL A 109 18.38 -18.08 -17.49
CA VAL A 109 18.60 -16.67 -17.84
C VAL A 109 20.07 -16.53 -18.20
N VAL A 110 20.34 -16.09 -19.43
CA VAL A 110 21.70 -15.94 -19.97
C VAL A 110 21.98 -14.49 -20.34
N ASP A 111 23.24 -14.07 -20.28
CA ASP A 111 23.66 -12.78 -20.83
C ASP A 111 23.91 -12.85 -22.35
N ASP A 112 24.31 -11.73 -22.93
CA ASP A 112 24.63 -11.58 -24.36
C ASP A 112 25.85 -12.39 -24.81
N GLN A 113 26.67 -12.86 -23.87
CA GLN A 113 27.82 -13.74 -24.10
C GLN A 113 27.47 -15.22 -23.93
N GLY A 114 26.20 -15.55 -23.62
CA GLY A 114 25.74 -16.91 -23.39
C GLY A 114 26.09 -17.48 -22.02
N LYS A 115 26.60 -16.66 -21.09
CA LYS A 115 26.88 -17.09 -19.72
C LYS A 115 25.57 -17.22 -18.96
N VAL A 116 25.37 -18.36 -18.30
CA VAL A 116 24.20 -18.60 -17.45
C VAL A 116 24.30 -17.77 -16.18
N LEU A 117 23.32 -16.88 -15.98
CA LEU A 117 23.19 -16.02 -14.79
C LEU A 117 22.31 -16.67 -13.73
N MET A 118 21.23 -17.33 -14.14
CA MET A 118 20.29 -18.03 -13.26
C MET A 118 19.75 -19.28 -13.96
N GLU A 119 19.47 -20.33 -13.19
CA GLU A 119 18.96 -21.61 -13.68
C GLU A 119 17.93 -22.18 -12.71
N HIS A 120 16.80 -22.66 -13.21
CA HIS A 120 15.74 -23.27 -12.41
C HIS A 120 15.23 -24.54 -13.10
N LYS A 121 15.17 -25.65 -12.36
CA LYS A 121 14.41 -26.83 -12.78
C LYS A 121 12.92 -26.51 -12.69
N VAL A 122 12.18 -26.91 -13.70
CA VAL A 122 10.73 -26.67 -13.80
C VAL A 122 10.03 -27.92 -14.27
N ASN A 123 8.77 -28.09 -13.86
CA ASN A 123 7.89 -29.15 -14.33
C ASN A 123 6.75 -28.55 -15.17
N LYS A 124 6.11 -29.39 -15.98
CA LYS A 124 4.88 -29.04 -16.68
C LYS A 124 3.82 -28.56 -15.69
N GLY A 125 3.25 -27.38 -15.95
CA GLY A 125 2.21 -26.79 -15.11
C GLY A 125 2.72 -25.91 -13.97
N ASP A 126 4.05 -25.79 -13.80
CA ASP A 126 4.63 -24.75 -12.93
C ASP A 126 4.31 -23.33 -13.46
N ILE A 127 4.55 -22.34 -12.61
CA ILE A 127 4.53 -20.92 -13.01
C ILE A 127 5.94 -20.38 -12.83
N TYR A 128 6.63 -20.11 -13.93
CA TYR A 128 7.93 -19.44 -13.91
C TYR A 128 7.74 -17.93 -14.09
N ARG A 129 8.52 -17.14 -13.34
CA ARG A 129 8.46 -15.67 -13.41
C ARG A 129 9.83 -15.05 -13.18
N SER A 130 10.10 -13.94 -13.88
CA SER A 130 11.26 -13.09 -13.64
C SER A 130 10.86 -11.63 -13.41
N CYS A 131 11.53 -10.96 -12.46
CA CYS A 131 11.29 -9.59 -12.05
C CYS A 131 12.56 -8.75 -12.22
N ILE A 132 12.41 -7.46 -12.52
CA ILE A 132 13.53 -6.53 -12.72
C ILE A 132 13.26 -5.27 -11.91
N THR A 133 14.30 -4.79 -11.24
CA THR A 133 14.29 -3.52 -10.51
C THR A 133 15.57 -2.76 -10.84
N LYS A 134 15.42 -1.50 -11.26
CA LYS A 134 16.55 -0.68 -11.71
C LYS A 134 17.21 0.05 -10.53
N ASP A 135 18.54 0.11 -10.55
CA ASP A 135 19.37 0.77 -9.52
C ASP A 135 18.91 2.21 -9.22
N ILE A 136 18.61 3.00 -10.26
CA ILE A 136 18.14 4.38 -10.09
C ILE A 136 16.84 4.49 -9.30
N ALA A 137 15.91 3.54 -9.46
CA ALA A 137 14.66 3.51 -8.71
C ALA A 137 14.90 3.15 -7.24
N ILE A 138 15.84 2.23 -6.97
CA ILE A 138 16.20 1.82 -5.60
C ILE A 138 16.84 2.99 -4.85
N LYS A 139 17.77 3.70 -5.49
CA LYS A 139 18.46 4.86 -4.88
C LYS A 139 17.51 6.02 -4.58
N ASP A 140 16.59 6.32 -5.50
CA ASP A 140 15.57 7.35 -5.29
C ASP A 140 14.62 6.98 -4.14
N TRP A 141 14.20 5.71 -4.07
CA TRP A 141 13.38 5.16 -2.99
C TRP A 141 14.04 5.31 -1.60
N ILE A 142 15.34 5.02 -1.48
CA ILE A 142 16.09 5.19 -0.23
C ILE A 142 16.18 6.68 0.16
N LYS A 143 16.49 7.56 -0.80
CA LYS A 143 16.53 9.02 -0.59
C LYS A 143 15.19 9.56 -0.11
N LEU A 144 14.10 9.09 -0.72
CA LEU A 144 12.75 9.48 -0.34
C LEU A 144 12.43 9.06 1.10
N ALA A 145 12.80 7.84 1.50
CA ALA A 145 12.60 7.34 2.85
C ALA A 145 13.34 8.19 3.90
N VAL A 146 14.63 8.48 3.67
CA VAL A 146 15.44 9.31 4.58
C VAL A 146 14.89 10.74 4.66
N ARG A 147 14.54 11.34 3.53
CA ARG A 147 13.90 12.67 3.50
C ARG A 147 12.61 12.67 4.34
N ARG A 148 11.77 11.66 4.17
CA ARG A 148 10.50 11.58 4.91
C ARG A 148 10.71 11.37 6.40
N ALA A 149 11.71 10.56 6.79
CA ALA A 149 12.11 10.40 8.18
C ALA A 149 12.50 11.75 8.81
N LYS A 150 13.31 12.55 8.10
CA LYS A 150 13.72 13.88 8.56
C LYS A 150 12.56 14.87 8.69
N GLU A 151 11.64 14.87 7.72
CA GLU A 151 10.47 15.76 7.75
C GLU A 151 9.51 15.46 8.90
N THR A 152 9.41 14.19 9.29
CA THR A 152 8.38 13.71 10.25
C THR A 152 8.92 13.39 11.64
N GLY A 153 10.21 13.09 11.74
CA GLY A 153 10.83 12.51 12.93
C GLY A 153 10.43 11.06 13.21
N TYR A 154 9.77 10.38 12.27
CA TYR A 154 9.33 8.99 12.47
C TYR A 154 10.45 8.01 12.12
N PRO A 155 10.61 6.89 12.86
CA PRO A 155 11.54 5.87 12.46
C PRO A 155 11.08 5.21 11.17
N ILE A 156 12.05 4.91 10.29
CA ILE A 156 11.83 4.16 9.06
C ILE A 156 12.21 2.69 9.25
N VAL A 157 11.42 1.78 8.69
CA VAL A 157 11.71 0.35 8.70
C VAL A 157 11.73 -0.14 7.26
N PHE A 158 12.86 -0.63 6.79
CA PHE A 158 12.96 -1.33 5.50
C PHE A 158 12.48 -2.78 5.66
N TRP A 159 11.40 -3.15 4.97
CA TRP A 159 10.80 -4.48 5.07
C TRP A 159 11.44 -5.39 4.03
N LEU A 160 12.59 -5.96 4.38
CA LEU A 160 13.44 -6.75 3.49
C LEU A 160 13.87 -8.03 4.18
N ASP A 161 13.56 -9.17 3.58
CA ASP A 161 13.91 -10.49 4.10
C ASP A 161 15.24 -11.00 3.51
N ARG A 162 16.29 -11.04 4.32
CA ARG A 162 17.61 -11.59 3.93
C ARG A 162 17.57 -13.02 3.39
N SER A 163 16.51 -13.79 3.67
CA SER A 163 16.29 -15.15 3.15
C SER A 163 15.84 -15.17 1.69
N ARG A 164 15.29 -14.07 1.17
CA ARG A 164 14.94 -13.89 -0.23
C ARG A 164 16.15 -13.38 -1.01
N PRO A 165 16.60 -14.05 -2.09
CA PRO A 165 17.73 -13.59 -2.89
C PRO A 165 17.56 -12.16 -3.43
N HIS A 166 16.34 -11.80 -3.83
CA HIS A 166 15.96 -10.44 -4.26
C HIS A 166 16.22 -9.41 -3.16
N ASP A 167 15.57 -9.56 -2.00
CA ASP A 167 15.71 -8.64 -0.87
C ASP A 167 17.14 -8.62 -0.33
N LYS A 168 17.88 -9.73 -0.36
CA LYS A 168 19.30 -9.75 0.01
C LYS A 168 20.13 -8.81 -0.86
N ASN A 169 19.85 -8.74 -2.16
CA ASN A 169 20.48 -7.78 -3.07
C ASN A 169 20.04 -6.34 -2.77
N LEU A 170 18.75 -6.11 -2.49
CA LEU A 170 18.26 -4.79 -2.07
C LEU A 170 18.91 -4.32 -0.76
N ILE A 171 19.04 -5.19 0.24
CA ILE A 171 19.68 -4.88 1.53
C ILE A 171 21.13 -4.42 1.31
N LYS A 172 21.86 -5.03 0.37
CA LYS A 172 23.22 -4.60 0.03
C LYS A 172 23.22 -3.15 -0.46
N ILE A 173 22.36 -2.83 -1.43
CA ILE A 173 22.25 -1.46 -1.99
C ILE A 173 21.79 -0.46 -0.92
N VAL A 174 20.79 -0.83 -0.11
CA VAL A 174 20.31 -0.01 1.02
C VAL A 174 21.45 0.32 1.98
N LYS A 175 22.23 -0.68 2.41
CA LYS A 175 23.36 -0.45 3.31
C LYS A 175 24.45 0.43 2.70
N GLU A 176 24.77 0.23 1.42
CA GLU A 176 25.77 1.03 0.71
C GLU A 176 25.33 2.50 0.58
N GLU A 177 24.08 2.75 0.22
CA GLU A 177 23.56 4.12 0.08
C GLU A 177 23.36 4.81 1.42
N LEU A 178 22.86 4.11 2.45
CA LEU A 178 22.75 4.67 3.80
C LEU A 178 24.14 5.01 4.36
N LYS A 179 25.17 4.20 4.10
CA LYS A 179 26.53 4.54 4.50
C LYS A 179 27.03 5.83 3.84
N LYS A 180 26.78 6.02 2.54
CA LYS A 180 27.15 7.27 1.84
C LYS A 180 26.40 8.47 2.42
N MET A 181 25.12 8.30 2.75
CA MET A 181 24.30 9.33 3.38
C MET A 181 24.81 9.68 4.78
N GLU A 182 25.22 8.68 5.57
CA GLU A 182 25.86 8.89 6.88
C GLU A 182 27.13 9.74 6.75
N GLU A 183 28.03 9.36 5.83
CA GLU A 183 29.28 10.09 5.55
C GLU A 183 29.04 11.54 5.10
N ALA A 184 27.90 11.80 4.46
CA ALA A 184 27.46 13.14 4.04
C ALA A 184 26.69 13.93 5.12
N GLY A 185 26.48 13.37 6.32
CA GLY A 185 25.66 13.99 7.38
C GLY A 185 24.15 13.96 7.10
N GLU A 186 23.72 13.17 6.11
CA GLU A 186 22.32 13.09 5.69
C GLU A 186 21.48 12.15 6.57
N LEU A 187 22.07 11.38 7.48
CA LEU A 187 21.35 10.50 8.41
C LEU A 187 21.23 11.04 9.85
N GLU A 188 21.74 12.24 10.13
CA GLU A 188 21.60 12.84 11.45
C GLU A 188 20.13 12.93 11.87
N GLY A 189 19.81 12.37 13.03
CA GLY A 189 18.45 12.31 13.59
C GLY A 189 17.52 11.27 12.94
N VAL A 190 18.00 10.43 12.02
CA VAL A 190 17.19 9.41 11.34
C VAL A 190 17.36 8.05 12.03
N GLU A 191 16.32 7.61 12.73
CA GLU A 191 16.21 6.25 13.26
C GLU A 191 15.75 5.30 12.14
N TYR A 192 16.54 4.25 11.84
CA TYR A 192 16.17 3.28 10.81
C TYR A 192 16.43 1.82 11.22
N TYR A 193 15.63 0.92 10.64
CA TYR A 193 15.73 -0.52 10.83
C TYR A 193 15.63 -1.27 9.50
N ILE A 194 16.19 -2.48 9.43
CA ILE A 194 16.00 -3.40 8.30
C ILE A 194 15.55 -4.75 8.88
N MET A 195 14.33 -5.17 8.56
CA MET A 195 13.68 -6.34 9.15
C MET A 195 12.92 -7.13 8.09
N PRO A 196 12.82 -8.47 8.19
CA PRO A 196 11.93 -9.24 7.34
C PRO A 196 10.46 -8.82 7.58
N PRO A 197 9.55 -8.95 6.59
CA PRO A 197 8.18 -8.43 6.67
C PRO A 197 7.39 -8.83 7.93
N GLN A 198 7.58 -10.06 8.42
CA GLN A 198 6.93 -10.51 9.65
C GLN A 198 7.39 -9.73 10.89
N ASP A 199 8.70 -9.61 11.08
CA ASP A 199 9.29 -8.89 12.23
C ASP A 199 9.01 -7.38 12.13
N ALA A 200 9.04 -6.84 10.91
CA ALA A 200 8.71 -5.46 10.63
C ALA A 200 7.24 -5.17 10.99
N MET A 201 6.31 -6.03 10.60
CA MET A 201 4.90 -5.94 11.03
C MET A 201 4.78 -5.97 12.55
N LYS A 202 5.45 -6.90 13.23
CA LYS A 202 5.42 -6.99 14.70
C LYS A 202 5.93 -5.72 15.39
N PHE A 203 7.06 -5.18 14.92
CA PHE A 203 7.62 -3.92 15.42
C PHE A 203 6.65 -2.76 15.20
N THR A 204 6.10 -2.66 13.98
CA THR A 204 5.15 -1.62 13.60
C THR A 204 3.87 -1.71 14.43
N LEU A 205 3.27 -2.89 14.61
CA LEU A 205 2.05 -3.08 15.39
C LEU A 205 2.21 -2.73 16.86
N LYS A 206 3.36 -3.07 17.45
CA LYS A 206 3.67 -2.67 18.84
C LYS A 206 3.61 -1.14 18.98
N ARG A 207 4.34 -0.42 18.12
CA ARG A 207 4.35 1.06 18.11
C ARG A 207 2.97 1.63 17.81
N PHE A 208 2.31 1.07 16.81
CA PHE A 208 0.99 1.47 16.36
C PHE A 208 -0.04 1.41 17.50
N ARG A 209 -0.06 0.33 18.30
CA ARG A 209 -0.92 0.23 19.49
C ARG A 209 -0.55 1.19 20.62
N GLU A 210 0.70 1.61 20.70
CA GLU A 210 1.20 2.60 21.66
C GLU A 210 0.94 4.06 21.21
N GLY A 211 0.18 4.29 20.13
CA GLY A 211 -0.05 5.64 19.60
C GLY A 211 1.15 6.23 18.86
N LYS A 212 2.16 5.41 18.53
CA LYS A 212 3.42 5.85 17.91
C LYS A 212 3.44 5.59 16.42
N ASN A 213 4.07 6.50 15.71
CA ASN A 213 4.10 6.50 14.25
C ASN A 213 5.34 5.75 13.72
N THR A 214 5.20 5.14 12.54
CA THR A 214 6.29 4.41 11.87
C THR A 214 6.16 4.59 10.36
N ILE A 215 7.29 4.69 9.64
CA ILE A 215 7.29 4.67 8.17
C ILE A 215 7.75 3.28 7.71
N ALA A 216 6.88 2.56 7.01
CA ALA A 216 7.22 1.33 6.32
C ALA A 216 7.85 1.65 4.96
N VAL A 217 9.08 1.21 4.75
CA VAL A 217 9.84 1.41 3.51
C VAL A 217 9.90 0.06 2.79
N THR A 218 9.13 -0.10 1.72
CA THR A 218 8.81 -1.43 1.18
C THR A 218 8.98 -1.52 -0.33
N GLY A 219 9.06 -2.77 -0.83
CA GLY A 219 8.86 -3.08 -2.25
C GLY A 219 7.46 -2.73 -2.76
N ASN A 220 7.24 -2.92 -4.05
CA ASN A 220 6.05 -2.51 -4.81
C ASN A 220 4.77 -3.21 -4.32
N VAL A 221 4.82 -4.54 -4.14
CA VAL A 221 3.65 -5.30 -3.67
C VAL A 221 3.26 -4.93 -2.24
N LEU A 222 4.24 -4.83 -1.34
CA LEU A 222 3.97 -4.43 0.05
C LEU A 222 3.51 -2.98 0.16
N ARG A 223 3.94 -2.08 -0.73
CA ARG A 223 3.37 -0.74 -0.81
C ARG A 223 1.88 -0.85 -0.99
N ASP A 224 1.43 -1.56 -2.02
CA ASP A 224 0.00 -1.79 -2.30
C ASP A 224 -0.75 -2.29 -1.07
N TYR A 225 -0.26 -3.37 -0.47
CA TYR A 225 -0.95 -4.03 0.63
C TYR A 225 -1.02 -3.17 1.89
N LEU A 226 0.05 -2.45 2.22
CA LEU A 226 0.11 -1.65 3.44
C LEU A 226 -0.66 -0.34 3.32
N THR A 227 -0.74 0.25 2.11
CA THR A 227 -1.52 1.47 1.85
C THR A 227 -3.03 1.23 1.85
N ASP A 228 -3.49 -0.02 1.73
CA ASP A 228 -4.87 -0.37 2.08
C ASP A 228 -5.01 -0.75 3.55
N LEU A 229 -4.14 -1.64 4.05
CA LEU A 229 -4.28 -2.24 5.37
C LEU A 229 -4.36 -1.21 6.51
N PHE A 230 -3.35 -0.34 6.63
CA PHE A 230 -3.28 0.58 7.77
C PHE A 230 -4.33 1.68 7.69
N PRO A 231 -4.57 2.34 6.54
CA PRO A 231 -5.66 3.32 6.43
C PRO A 231 -7.06 2.77 6.68
N ILE A 232 -7.34 1.52 6.28
CA ILE A 232 -8.62 0.88 6.58
C ILE A 232 -8.81 0.69 8.10
N ILE A 233 -7.73 0.49 8.85
CA ILE A 233 -7.73 0.40 10.31
C ILE A 233 -7.82 1.79 10.95
N GLU A 234 -6.99 2.75 10.50
CA GLU A 234 -6.85 4.09 11.09
C GLU A 234 -8.09 4.97 10.86
N VAL A 235 -8.57 5.04 9.61
CA VAL A 235 -9.62 5.99 9.19
C VAL A 235 -10.81 5.29 8.51
N GLY A 236 -10.83 3.96 8.52
CA GLY A 236 -11.95 3.16 8.05
C GLY A 236 -12.02 2.96 6.53
N THR A 237 -11.14 3.58 5.75
CA THR A 237 -11.10 3.52 4.29
C THR A 237 -9.72 3.93 3.76
N SER A 238 -9.25 3.32 2.67
CA SER A 238 -8.02 3.72 1.96
C SER A 238 -8.22 4.86 0.95
N ALA A 239 -9.46 5.33 0.78
CA ALA A 239 -9.77 6.49 -0.06
C ALA A 239 -9.37 7.84 0.59
N ARG A 240 -9.09 7.85 1.90
CA ARG A 240 -8.77 9.07 2.67
C ARG A 240 -7.27 9.15 2.97
N CYS A 241 -6.45 8.98 1.94
CA CYS A 241 -4.99 8.96 2.07
C CYS A 241 -4.35 9.94 1.09
N LEU A 242 -3.24 10.54 1.51
CA LEU A 242 -2.34 11.25 0.60
C LEU A 242 -1.47 10.22 -0.12
N SER A 243 -1.58 10.14 -1.45
CA SER A 243 -0.67 9.38 -2.29
C SER A 243 0.12 10.34 -3.18
N ILE A 244 1.41 10.49 -2.87
CA ILE A 244 2.31 11.44 -3.54
C ILE A 244 3.42 10.64 -4.19
N VAL A 245 3.61 10.86 -5.49
CA VAL A 245 4.66 10.25 -6.30
C VAL A 245 5.61 11.36 -6.78
N PRO A 246 6.72 11.61 -6.05
CA PRO A 246 7.79 12.46 -6.55
C PRO A 246 8.35 11.86 -7.84
N LEU A 247 8.29 12.58 -8.94
CA LEU A 247 8.81 12.10 -10.20
C LEU A 247 10.33 12.25 -10.21
N ILE A 248 11.04 11.24 -10.72
CA ILE A 248 12.51 11.26 -10.86
C ILE A 248 12.99 12.50 -11.64
N ALA A 249 12.19 12.98 -12.59
CA ALA A 249 12.48 14.18 -13.38
C ALA A 249 12.24 15.51 -12.63
N GLY A 250 11.89 15.49 -11.34
CA GLY A 250 11.71 16.67 -10.49
C GLY A 250 10.27 17.20 -10.39
N GLY A 251 9.31 16.58 -11.09
CA GLY A 251 7.88 16.87 -10.95
C GLY A 251 7.21 16.15 -9.78
N GLY A 252 5.89 16.28 -9.65
CA GLY A 252 5.09 15.54 -8.67
C GLY A 252 3.79 15.05 -9.29
N LEU A 253 3.44 13.79 -9.03
CA LEU A 253 2.14 13.20 -9.32
C LEU A 253 1.41 13.00 -7.98
N TYR A 254 0.13 13.37 -7.93
CA TYR A 254 -0.69 13.34 -6.72
C TYR A 254 -1.91 12.48 -7.01
N GLU A 255 -1.91 11.26 -6.52
CA GLU A 255 -3.04 10.35 -6.64
C GLU A 255 -4.06 10.68 -5.55
N THR A 256 -5.33 10.69 -5.91
CA THR A 256 -6.43 11.16 -5.06
C THR A 256 -6.88 10.11 -4.03
N GLY A 257 -6.23 8.96 -3.98
CA GLY A 257 -6.53 7.84 -3.08
C GLY A 257 -5.85 6.56 -3.57
N ALA A 258 -5.78 5.55 -2.70
CA ALA A 258 -5.19 4.24 -3.04
C ALA A 258 -6.24 3.20 -3.46
N GLY A 259 -7.54 3.48 -3.23
CA GLY A 259 -8.63 2.54 -3.52
C GLY A 259 -9.09 2.53 -4.98
N GLY A 260 -9.95 1.55 -5.32
CA GLY A 260 -10.55 1.42 -6.65
C GLY A 260 -11.71 2.38 -6.95
N SER A 261 -12.27 2.28 -8.15
CA SER A 261 -13.34 3.16 -8.67
C SER A 261 -14.76 2.91 -8.12
N ALA A 262 -14.89 2.06 -7.09
CA ALA A 262 -16.13 1.80 -6.35
C ALA A 262 -17.39 1.52 -7.23
N PRO A 263 -17.47 0.39 -7.97
CA PRO A 263 -18.58 0.10 -8.90
C PRO A 263 -19.97 0.08 -8.23
N ARG A 264 -20.04 -0.28 -6.93
CA ARG A 264 -21.29 -0.24 -6.14
C ARG A 264 -21.82 1.19 -5.92
N HIS A 265 -21.02 2.23 -6.12
CA HIS A 265 -21.45 3.63 -6.04
C HIS A 265 -22.21 4.03 -7.29
N VAL A 266 -21.71 3.65 -8.47
CA VAL A 266 -22.39 3.87 -9.76
C VAL A 266 -23.73 3.15 -9.81
N GLN A 267 -23.79 1.90 -9.31
CA GLN A 267 -25.05 1.15 -9.23
C GLN A 267 -26.11 1.88 -8.38
N GLN A 268 -25.71 2.50 -7.26
CA GLN A 268 -26.61 3.33 -6.45
C GLN A 268 -27.07 4.56 -7.22
N PHE A 269 -26.12 5.28 -7.82
CA PHE A 269 -26.42 6.50 -8.57
C PHE A 269 -27.41 6.25 -9.71
N VAL A 270 -27.24 5.17 -10.48
CA VAL A 270 -28.16 4.81 -11.56
C VAL A 270 -29.54 4.39 -11.04
N LYS A 271 -29.59 3.67 -9.91
CA LYS A 271 -30.85 3.14 -9.35
C LYS A 271 -31.69 4.21 -8.66
N GLU A 272 -31.06 5.08 -7.88
CA GLU A 272 -31.75 5.98 -6.94
C GLU A 272 -31.20 7.42 -6.94
N GLY A 273 -30.35 7.77 -7.90
CA GLY A 273 -29.89 9.15 -8.10
C GLY A 273 -28.97 9.68 -6.99
N HIS A 274 -28.40 8.82 -6.15
CA HIS A 274 -27.58 9.17 -5.00
C HIS A 274 -26.13 8.69 -5.19
N LEU A 275 -25.16 9.61 -5.16
CA LEU A 275 -23.74 9.27 -5.25
C LEU A 275 -23.07 9.44 -3.88
N ARG A 276 -22.51 8.35 -3.35
CA ARG A 276 -21.81 8.33 -2.04
C ARG A 276 -20.29 8.27 -2.17
N TRP A 277 -19.74 8.75 -3.28
CA TRP A 277 -18.30 8.86 -3.49
C TRP A 277 -17.75 10.01 -2.64
N ASP A 278 -16.68 9.78 -1.89
CA ASP A 278 -16.06 10.79 -1.03
C ASP A 278 -14.83 11.38 -1.72
N SER A 279 -14.94 12.63 -2.20
CA SER A 279 -13.88 13.34 -2.92
C SER A 279 -12.83 13.98 -2.00
N LEU A 280 -12.82 13.67 -0.70
CA LEU A 280 -11.82 14.21 0.24
C LEU A 280 -10.38 14.05 -0.26
N GLY A 281 -10.05 12.88 -0.84
CA GLY A 281 -8.71 12.63 -1.36
C GLY A 281 -8.35 13.48 -2.58
N GLU A 282 -9.33 13.88 -3.40
CA GLU A 282 -9.13 14.84 -4.50
C GLU A 282 -8.79 16.24 -3.96
N PHE A 283 -9.49 16.68 -2.90
CA PHE A 283 -9.22 17.97 -2.26
C PHE A 283 -7.80 17.99 -1.64
N LEU A 284 -7.43 16.92 -0.94
CA LEU A 284 -6.12 16.79 -0.31
C LEU A 284 -4.99 16.72 -1.35
N ALA A 285 -5.17 15.95 -2.43
CA ALA A 285 -4.22 15.90 -3.53
C ALA A 285 -4.03 17.27 -4.19
N PHE A 286 -5.11 18.05 -4.33
CA PHE A 286 -5.04 19.38 -4.91
C PHE A 286 -4.30 20.37 -4.01
N VAL A 287 -4.52 20.31 -2.69
CA VAL A 287 -3.73 21.07 -1.70
C VAL A 287 -2.24 20.80 -1.87
N GLU A 288 -1.83 19.53 -1.91
CA GLU A 288 -0.41 19.17 -2.03
C GLU A 288 0.19 19.54 -3.40
N SER A 289 -0.61 19.44 -4.47
CA SER A 289 -0.22 19.92 -5.80
C SER A 289 0.07 21.43 -5.80
N LEU A 290 -0.80 22.24 -5.18
CA LEU A 290 -0.60 23.69 -5.06
C LEU A 290 0.62 24.04 -4.20
N LYS A 291 0.84 23.31 -3.09
CA LYS A 291 2.05 23.47 -2.27
C LYS A 291 3.32 23.17 -3.06
N GLN A 292 3.30 22.18 -3.95
CA GLN A 292 4.44 21.88 -4.81
C GLN A 292 4.72 22.99 -5.82
N VAL A 293 3.68 23.54 -6.46
CA VAL A 293 3.84 24.71 -7.35
C VAL A 293 4.53 25.84 -6.61
N TYR A 294 4.12 26.14 -5.37
CA TYR A 294 4.80 27.13 -4.54
C TYR A 294 6.27 26.76 -4.25
N LYS A 295 6.55 25.53 -3.82
CA LYS A 295 7.92 25.06 -3.55
C LYS A 295 8.85 25.19 -4.76
N GLN A 296 8.34 24.91 -5.96
CA GLN A 296 9.15 24.92 -7.19
C GLN A 296 9.32 26.31 -7.81
N THR A 297 8.30 27.16 -7.72
CA THR A 297 8.25 28.43 -8.49
C THR A 297 8.27 29.68 -7.60
N GLY A 298 8.09 29.54 -6.29
CA GLY A 298 7.87 30.66 -5.38
C GLY A 298 6.52 31.37 -5.57
N ASN A 299 5.58 30.79 -6.33
CA ASN A 299 4.29 31.41 -6.63
C ASN A 299 3.41 31.57 -5.36
N LYS A 300 3.42 32.77 -4.78
CA LYS A 300 2.67 33.10 -3.56
C LYS A 300 1.15 32.92 -3.69
N ARG A 301 0.59 33.06 -4.90
CA ARG A 301 -0.86 32.82 -5.11
C ARG A 301 -1.20 31.34 -4.94
N ALA A 302 -0.36 30.45 -5.45
CA ALA A 302 -0.53 29.00 -5.25
C ALA A 302 -0.48 28.64 -3.76
N LYS A 303 0.43 29.27 -2.99
CA LYS A 303 0.47 29.11 -1.53
C LYS A 303 -0.84 29.53 -0.86
N ILE A 304 -1.34 30.72 -1.18
CA ILE A 304 -2.60 31.22 -0.60
C ILE A 304 -3.74 30.25 -0.89
N LEU A 305 -3.87 29.81 -2.15
CA LEU A 305 -4.89 28.83 -2.53
C LEU A 305 -4.77 27.52 -1.75
N ALA A 306 -3.54 26.99 -1.62
CA ALA A 306 -3.29 25.76 -0.86
C ALA A 306 -3.70 25.91 0.62
N ASP A 307 -3.32 27.02 1.25
CA ASP A 307 -3.63 27.28 2.66
C ASP A 307 -5.15 27.43 2.86
N THR A 308 -5.82 28.22 2.03
CA THR A 308 -7.28 28.41 2.12
C THR A 308 -8.07 27.14 1.81
N LEU A 309 -7.61 26.32 0.86
CA LEU A 309 -8.24 25.03 0.57
C LEU A 309 -8.02 24.04 1.72
N SER A 310 -6.84 24.06 2.35
CA SER A 310 -6.56 23.26 3.55
C SER A 310 -7.48 23.64 4.71
N ASP A 311 -7.74 24.93 4.92
CA ASP A 311 -8.71 25.41 5.92
C ASP A 311 -10.14 24.96 5.56
N ALA A 312 -10.53 25.08 4.29
CA ALA A 312 -11.85 24.63 3.82
C ALA A 312 -12.06 23.12 4.00
N VAL A 313 -11.03 22.30 3.76
CA VAL A 313 -11.08 20.85 4.00
C VAL A 313 -11.26 20.55 5.49
N ARG A 314 -10.57 21.28 6.37
CA ARG A 314 -10.76 21.14 7.83
C ARG A 314 -12.19 21.47 8.24
N ASP A 315 -12.74 22.57 7.72
CA ASP A 315 -14.11 22.98 8.02
C ASP A 315 -15.14 21.99 7.47
N TYR A 316 -14.92 21.46 6.26
CA TYR A 316 -15.72 20.39 5.64
C TYR A 316 -15.79 19.15 6.56
N LEU A 317 -14.65 18.73 7.13
CA LEU A 317 -14.58 17.60 8.06
C LEU A 317 -15.24 17.91 9.41
N ASN A 318 -14.94 19.06 10.01
CA ASN A 318 -15.48 19.47 11.31
C ASN A 318 -17.01 19.61 11.31
N ASN A 319 -17.58 20.02 10.17
CA ASN A 319 -19.04 20.16 10.01
C ASN A 319 -19.70 18.90 9.42
N ASP A 320 -18.97 17.79 9.36
CA ASP A 320 -19.43 16.48 8.87
C ASP A 320 -20.17 16.57 7.51
N LYS A 321 -19.62 17.36 6.59
CA LYS A 321 -20.16 17.56 5.24
C LYS A 321 -19.78 16.44 4.27
N THR A 322 -19.40 15.29 4.80
CA THR A 322 -19.07 14.11 3.99
C THR A 322 -20.31 13.49 3.35
N PRO A 323 -20.21 12.97 2.11
CA PRO A 323 -21.31 12.27 1.44
C PRO A 323 -21.86 11.14 2.31
N LYS A 324 -23.17 11.17 2.54
CA LYS A 324 -23.89 10.16 3.30
C LYS A 324 -24.32 9.02 2.39
N ARG A 325 -24.67 7.88 3.00
CA ARG A 325 -24.96 6.65 2.25
C ARG A 325 -26.42 6.51 1.83
N LYS A 326 -27.34 7.22 2.49
CA LYS A 326 -28.79 7.07 2.28
C LYS A 326 -29.32 8.17 1.36
N VAL A 327 -30.22 7.79 0.46
CA VAL A 327 -30.95 8.71 -0.42
C VAL A 327 -31.65 9.81 0.38
N GLY A 328 -31.63 11.03 -0.15
CA GLY A 328 -32.24 12.21 0.48
C GLY A 328 -31.35 12.88 1.54
N GLN A 329 -30.18 12.32 1.82
CA GLN A 329 -29.12 12.98 2.58
C GLN A 329 -28.09 13.62 1.65
N LEU A 330 -27.14 14.37 2.21
CA LEU A 330 -26.03 14.95 1.45
C LEU A 330 -25.30 13.85 0.67
N ASP A 331 -25.03 14.10 -0.60
CA ASP A 331 -24.33 13.19 -1.51
C ASP A 331 -23.09 13.90 -2.08
N THR A 332 -22.32 13.26 -2.97
CA THR A 332 -21.06 13.83 -3.52
C THR A 332 -21.20 15.25 -4.10
N ARG A 333 -22.39 15.65 -4.58
CA ARG A 333 -22.58 16.96 -5.22
C ARG A 333 -22.74 18.11 -4.24
N GLY A 334 -23.21 17.83 -3.03
CA GLY A 334 -23.48 18.84 -2.00
C GLY A 334 -22.32 18.98 -1.02
#